data_AF-A0A1B6KJV0-F1
#
_entry.id   AF-A0A1B6KJV0-F1
#
_cell.length_a   1.000
_cell.length_b   1.000
_cell.length_c   1.000
_cell.angle_alpha   90.00
_cell.angle_beta   90.00
_cell.angle_gamma   90.00
#
_symmetry.space_group_name_H-M   'P 1'
#
loop_
_entity.id
_entity.type
_entity.pdbx_description
1 polymer ?
#
loop_
_entity_poly.entity_id
_entity_poly.type
_entity_poly.pdbx_seq_one_letter_code
_entity_poly.pdbx_strand_id
1 'polypeptide(L)'
;MSSEFSNDILVKVVAQSCQMVGFERVTNSSVFVLTDVIRNFICRLGQLSKRYAEHCGRSHVNLTDLSLAFFDFGIRPLELLEFLQLVSPLPRCLRVPRYPVNLLNHYSHVNSLVRSIQVGDLAEEPREPLKIKISLSKINATAVLAKHKKKKKKGTRKKKQKLKSELKSNE
;
A
#
# COMPACT_ATOMS: atom_id res chain seq x y z
N MET A 1 1.46 12.19 5.67
CA MET A 1 1.24 11.30 4.50
C MET A 1 0.83 9.86 4.87
N SER A 2 1.67 9.01 5.49
CA SER A 2 1.25 7.64 5.85
C SER A 2 0.29 7.58 7.05
N SER A 3 0.53 8.41 8.06
CA SER A 3 -0.34 8.55 9.24
C SER A 3 -1.74 9.06 8.90
N GLU A 4 -1.85 9.98 7.94
CA GLU A 4 -3.12 10.50 7.44
C GLU A 4 -3.96 9.40 6.78
N PHE A 5 -3.35 8.56 5.94
CA PHE A 5 -4.05 7.44 5.31
C PHE A 5 -4.57 6.42 6.35
N SER A 6 -3.76 6.09 7.35
CA SER A 6 -4.20 5.22 8.46
C SER A 6 -5.34 5.85 9.26
N ASN A 7 -5.31 7.17 9.45
CA ASN A 7 -6.40 7.89 10.10
C ASN A 7 -7.69 7.84 9.26
N ASP A 8 -7.60 8.10 7.95
CA ASP A 8 -8.75 8.02 7.04
C ASP A 8 -9.39 6.64 7.03
N ILE A 9 -8.59 5.58 7.17
CA ILE A 9 -9.07 4.22 7.34
C ILE A 9 -9.83 4.08 8.66
N LEU A 10 -9.25 4.57 9.76
CA LEU A 10 -9.89 4.47 11.08
C LEU A 10 -11.23 5.20 11.10
N VAL A 11 -11.31 6.40 10.53
CA VAL A 11 -12.57 7.17 10.37
C VAL A 11 -13.63 6.34 9.64
N LYS A 12 -13.25 5.63 8.57
CA LYS A 12 -14.18 4.74 7.83
C LYS A 12 -14.67 3.57 8.67
N VAL A 13 -13.79 2.96 9.47
CA VAL A 13 -14.15 1.87 10.38
C VAL A 13 -15.12 2.35 11.46
N VAL A 14 -14.90 3.54 12.03
CA VAL A 14 -15.83 4.14 13.01
C VAL A 14 -17.19 4.43 12.36
N ALA A 15 -17.21 5.05 11.17
CA ALA A 15 -18.44 5.33 10.46
C ALA A 15 -19.23 4.03 10.12
N GLN A 16 -18.52 2.98 9.71
CA GLN A 16 -19.13 1.67 9.46
C GLN A 16 -19.68 1.03 10.74
N SER A 17 -19.00 1.21 11.87
CA SER A 17 -19.50 0.75 13.17
C SER A 17 -20.78 1.49 13.56
N CYS A 18 -20.88 2.80 13.31
CA CYS A 18 -22.13 3.54 13.52
C CYS A 18 -23.25 3.05 12.61
N GLN A 19 -22.95 2.76 11.33
CA GLN A 19 -23.93 2.21 10.41
C GLN A 19 -24.43 0.82 10.86
N MET A 20 -23.54 -0.03 11.37
CA MET A 20 -23.85 -1.36 11.88
C MET A 20 -24.79 -1.31 13.09
N VAL A 21 -24.65 -0.29 13.95
CA VAL A 21 -25.57 -0.06 15.08
C VAL A 21 -26.94 0.45 14.61
N GLY A 22 -27.04 0.99 13.39
CA GLY A 22 -28.29 1.50 12.81
C GLY A 22 -28.43 3.02 12.81
N PHE A 23 -27.35 3.78 13.03
CA PHE A 23 -27.40 5.24 12.91
C PHE A 23 -27.56 5.66 11.43
N GLU A 24 -28.63 6.39 11.13
CA GLU A 24 -28.87 6.94 9.78
C GLU A 24 -28.00 8.18 9.49
N ARG A 25 -27.74 9.01 10.52
CA ARG A 25 -26.95 10.24 10.41
C ARG A 25 -26.05 10.40 11.63
N VAL A 26 -24.82 10.85 11.38
CA VAL A 26 -23.82 11.14 12.41
C VAL A 26 -23.09 12.43 12.05
N THR A 27 -22.72 13.24 13.03
CA THR A 27 -21.95 14.47 12.80
C THR A 27 -20.47 14.16 12.60
N ASN A 28 -19.80 14.84 11.67
CA ASN A 28 -18.38 14.61 11.40
C ASN A 28 -17.50 14.81 12.65
N SER A 29 -17.82 15.81 13.47
CA SER A 29 -17.11 16.08 14.73
C SER A 29 -17.16 14.89 15.70
N SER A 30 -18.31 14.23 15.84
CA SER A 30 -18.45 13.07 16.72
C SER A 30 -17.67 11.85 16.21
N VAL A 31 -17.68 11.59 14.89
CA VAL A 31 -16.88 10.51 14.28
C VAL A 31 -15.40 10.75 14.52
N PHE A 32 -14.90 11.98 14.37
CA PHE A 32 -13.50 12.31 14.62
C PHE A 32 -13.10 12.13 16.08
N VAL A 33 -13.95 12.57 17.03
CA VAL A 33 -13.70 12.34 18.45
C VAL A 33 -13.67 10.84 18.78
N LEU A 34 -14.63 10.06 18.27
CA LEU A 34 -14.65 8.60 18.44
C LEU A 34 -13.42 7.93 17.81
N THR A 35 -12.96 8.43 16.67
CA THR A 35 -11.73 7.97 16.00
C THR A 35 -10.51 8.19 16.89
N ASP A 36 -10.40 9.36 17.53
CA ASP A 36 -9.30 9.65 18.45
C ASP A 36 -9.38 8.81 19.74
N VAL A 37 -10.59 8.57 20.26
CA VAL A 37 -10.83 7.69 21.40
C VAL A 37 -10.38 6.27 21.09
N ILE A 38 -10.79 5.71 19.95
CA ILE A 38 -10.41 4.34 19.54
C ILE A 38 -8.91 4.25 19.31
N ARG A 39 -8.29 5.25 18.66
CA ARG A 39 -6.83 5.28 18.49
C ARG A 39 -6.12 5.23 19.83
N ASN A 40 -6.51 6.09 20.77
CA ASN A 40 -5.91 6.16 22.10
C ASN A 40 -6.13 4.85 22.87
N PHE A 41 -7.31 4.25 22.77
CA PHE A 41 -7.61 2.95 23.39
C PHE A 41 -6.67 1.85 22.88
N ILE A 42 -6.53 1.70 21.55
CA ILE A 42 -5.63 0.70 20.95
C ILE A 42 -4.18 0.92 21.39
N CYS A 43 -3.72 2.18 21.40
CA CYS A 43 -2.37 2.50 21.85
C CYS A 43 -2.15 2.16 23.33
N ARG A 44 -3.10 2.52 24.21
CA ARG A 44 -3.00 2.22 25.65
C ARG A 44 -3.07 0.72 25.91
N LEU A 45 -3.94 -0.01 25.21
CA LEU A 45 -4.05 -1.46 25.30
C LEU A 45 -2.73 -2.15 24.92
N GLY A 46 -2.12 -1.71 23.82
CA GLY A 46 -0.82 -2.23 23.38
C GLY A 46 0.31 -1.91 24.36
N GLN A 47 0.33 -0.70 24.93
CA GLN A 47 1.33 -0.30 25.93
C GLN A 47 1.19 -1.11 27.22
N LEU A 48 -0.03 -1.32 27.70
CA LEU A 48 -0.30 -2.10 28.90
C LEU A 48 0.08 -3.57 28.71
N SER A 49 -0.35 -4.16 27.59
CA SER A 49 -0.01 -5.54 27.23
C SER A 49 1.51 -5.75 27.11
N LYS A 50 2.22 -4.75 26.54
CA LYS A 50 3.67 -4.75 26.48
C LYS A 50 4.30 -4.73 27.88
N ARG A 51 3.81 -3.89 28.79
CA ARG A 51 4.33 -3.82 30.17
C ARG A 51 4.18 -5.15 30.90
N TYR A 52 3.06 -5.87 30.74
CA TYR A 52 2.93 -7.21 31.33
C TYR A 52 3.93 -8.21 30.77
N ALA A 53 4.15 -8.20 29.46
CA ALA A 53 5.17 -9.04 28.85
C ALA A 53 6.57 -8.71 29.42
N GLU A 54 6.88 -7.42 29.56
CA GLU A 54 8.14 -6.92 30.14
C GLU A 54 8.29 -7.33 31.62
N HIS A 55 7.22 -7.32 32.41
CA HIS A 55 7.22 -7.81 33.80
C HIS A 55 7.57 -9.30 33.89
N CYS A 56 7.24 -10.09 32.86
CA CYS A 56 7.65 -11.48 32.75
C CYS A 56 9.03 -11.67 32.09
N GLY A 57 9.77 -10.60 31.79
CA GLY A 57 11.03 -10.65 31.08
C GLY A 57 10.92 -11.06 29.60
N ARG A 58 9.71 -10.99 29.02
CA ARG A 58 9.42 -11.35 27.63
C ARG A 58 9.26 -10.10 26.76
N SER A 59 9.69 -10.17 25.51
CA SER A 59 9.42 -9.14 24.50
C SER A 59 8.13 -9.38 23.71
N HIS A 60 7.70 -10.64 23.63
CA HIS A 60 6.50 -11.06 22.92
C HIS A 60 5.29 -11.07 23.85
N VAL A 61 4.25 -10.38 23.41
CA VAL A 61 2.95 -10.31 24.10
C VAL A 61 2.14 -11.56 23.77
N ASN A 62 1.68 -12.25 24.81
CA ASN A 62 0.82 -13.42 24.71
C ASN A 62 -0.66 -13.06 24.91
N LEU A 63 -1.56 -14.01 24.59
CA LEU A 63 -3.00 -13.84 24.83
C LEU A 63 -3.32 -13.62 26.31
N THR A 64 -2.54 -14.21 27.23
CA THR A 64 -2.70 -14.01 28.68
C THR A 64 -2.42 -12.57 29.08
N ASP A 65 -1.35 -11.97 28.55
CA ASP A 65 -0.99 -10.57 28.82
C ASP A 65 -2.08 -9.62 28.29
N LEU A 66 -2.66 -9.95 27.13
CA LEU A 66 -3.78 -9.23 26.55
C LEU A 66 -5.07 -9.41 27.38
N SER A 67 -5.34 -10.61 27.90
CA SER A 67 -6.50 -10.86 28.77
C SER A 67 -6.42 -10.09 30.09
N LEU A 68 -5.22 -9.97 30.67
CA LEU A 68 -4.96 -9.13 31.85
C LEU A 68 -5.19 -7.67 31.50
N ALA A 69 -4.69 -7.22 30.34
CA ALA A 69 -4.92 -5.86 29.87
C ALA A 69 -6.43 -5.58 29.70
N PHE A 70 -7.19 -6.47 29.08
CA PHE A 70 -8.64 -6.32 28.96
C PHE A 70 -9.34 -6.28 30.31
N PHE A 71 -8.90 -7.09 31.28
CA PHE A 71 -9.44 -7.07 32.62
C PHE A 71 -9.23 -5.70 33.31
N ASP A 72 -8.05 -5.10 33.16
CA ASP A 72 -7.75 -3.75 33.67
C ASP A 72 -8.56 -2.65 32.97
N PHE A 73 -8.95 -2.85 31.70
CA PHE A 73 -9.91 -2.00 31.00
C PHE A 73 -11.38 -2.28 31.36
N GLY A 74 -11.66 -3.26 32.23
CA GLY A 74 -13.01 -3.66 32.61
C GLY A 74 -13.76 -4.44 31.53
N ILE A 75 -13.05 -5.03 30.57
CA ILE A 75 -13.62 -5.79 29.45
C ILE A 75 -13.47 -7.27 29.75
N ARG A 76 -14.59 -8.00 29.82
CA ARG A 76 -14.57 -9.46 30.02
C ARG A 76 -14.50 -10.17 28.66
N PRO A 77 -13.55 -11.09 28.42
CA PRO A 77 -13.46 -11.80 27.14
C PRO A 77 -14.74 -12.57 26.75
N LEU A 78 -15.52 -13.02 27.73
CA LEU A 78 -16.78 -13.72 27.49
C LEU A 78 -17.85 -12.80 26.86
N GLU A 79 -17.94 -11.55 27.31
CA GLU A 79 -18.86 -10.55 26.73
C GLU A 79 -18.52 -10.26 25.27
N LEU A 80 -17.24 -10.34 24.90
CA LEU A 80 -16.81 -10.16 23.52
C LEU A 80 -17.33 -11.28 22.61
N LEU A 81 -17.42 -12.52 23.13
CA LEU A 81 -17.99 -13.65 22.40
C LEU A 81 -19.50 -13.49 22.22
N GLU A 82 -20.21 -13.04 23.26
CA GLU A 82 -21.64 -12.73 23.19
C GLU A 82 -21.90 -11.60 22.18
N PHE A 83 -21.05 -10.57 22.17
CA PHE A 83 -21.13 -9.48 21.21
C PHE A 83 -20.97 -9.95 19.76
N LEU A 84 -20.08 -10.91 19.50
CA LEU A 84 -19.91 -11.47 18.15
C LEU A 84 -21.18 -12.15 17.63
N GLN A 85 -21.98 -12.75 18.52
CA GLN A 85 -23.25 -13.37 18.15
C GLN A 85 -24.30 -12.30 17.78
N LEU A 86 -24.29 -11.16 18.47
CA LEU A 86 -25.22 -10.05 18.22
C LEU A 86 -24.95 -9.32 16.89
N VAL A 87 -23.68 -9.19 16.52
CA VAL A 87 -23.25 -8.38 15.36
C VAL A 87 -23.33 -9.12 14.01
N SER A 88 -23.72 -10.39 14.00
CA SER A 88 -23.84 -11.16 12.74
C SER A 88 -25.04 -10.66 11.92
N PRO A 89 -24.85 -10.13 10.68
CA PRO A 89 -23.70 -10.34 9.79
C PRO A 89 -22.57 -9.31 9.95
N LEU A 90 -21.33 -9.81 9.91
CA LEU A 90 -20.12 -9.00 10.05
C LEU A 90 -20.08 -7.86 9.02
N PRO A 91 -19.72 -6.63 9.43
CA PRO A 91 -19.50 -5.52 8.51
C PRO A 91 -18.45 -5.87 7.46
N ARG A 92 -18.70 -5.49 6.19
CA ARG A 92 -17.76 -5.73 5.09
C ARG A 92 -16.37 -5.20 5.43
N CYS A 93 -15.37 -6.07 5.46
CA CYS A 93 -13.99 -5.68 5.71
C CYS A 93 -13.52 -4.65 4.67
N LEU A 94 -13.07 -3.48 5.13
CA LEU A 94 -12.44 -2.49 4.26
C LEU A 94 -11.14 -3.08 3.69
N ARG A 95 -11.09 -3.29 2.37
CA ARG A 95 -9.86 -3.74 1.71
C ARG A 95 -8.85 -2.59 1.64
N VAL A 96 -7.78 -2.71 2.41
CA VAL A 96 -6.66 -1.76 2.38
C VAL A 96 -5.60 -2.28 1.40
N PRO A 97 -5.20 -1.51 0.36
CA PRO A 97 -4.15 -1.92 -0.56
C PRO A 97 -2.81 -2.04 0.18
N ARG A 98 -2.02 -3.08 -0.14
CA ARG A 98 -0.69 -3.27 0.45
C ARG A 98 0.28 -2.23 -0.10
N TYR A 99 1.03 -1.61 0.80
CA TYR A 99 2.14 -0.73 0.45
C TYR A 99 3.42 -1.55 0.17
N PRO A 100 4.28 -1.16 -0.78
CA PRO A 100 4.07 -0.08 -1.76
C PRO A 100 3.02 -0.45 -2.80
N VAL A 101 2.15 0.51 -3.13
CA VAL A 101 1.15 0.33 -4.18
C VAL A 101 1.87 0.42 -5.52
N ASN A 102 1.91 -0.70 -6.26
CA ASN A 102 2.46 -0.72 -7.61
C ASN A 102 1.52 0.03 -8.55
N LEU A 103 1.72 1.34 -8.67
CA LEU A 103 1.12 2.15 -9.72
C LEU A 103 1.79 1.75 -11.03
N LEU A 104 1.10 0.96 -11.84
CA LEU A 104 1.60 0.62 -13.17
C LEU A 104 1.70 1.92 -14.00
N ASN A 105 2.95 2.31 -14.26
CA ASN A 105 3.42 3.37 -15.15
C ASN A 105 3.50 4.82 -14.61
N HIS A 106 4.67 5.40 -14.88
CA HIS A 106 5.28 6.64 -14.40
C HIS A 106 4.57 7.98 -14.76
N TYR A 107 3.29 8.00 -15.13
CA TYR A 107 2.59 9.23 -15.58
C TYR A 107 1.09 9.29 -15.22
N SER A 108 0.69 8.96 -13.99
CA SER A 108 -0.67 9.21 -13.50
C SER A 108 -0.78 10.53 -12.72
N HIS A 109 -0.33 11.64 -13.31
CA HIS A 109 -0.63 13.00 -12.78
C HIS A 109 -2.09 13.43 -13.05
N VAL A 110 -2.91 12.56 -13.62
CA VAL A 110 -4.34 12.74 -13.87
C VAL A 110 -5.10 11.64 -13.12
N ASN A 111 -5.12 11.73 -11.79
CA ASN A 111 -6.19 11.20 -10.93
C ASN A 111 -5.97 11.55 -9.45
N SER A 112 -5.45 12.75 -9.16
CA SER A 112 -5.46 13.31 -7.79
C SER A 112 -6.89 13.55 -7.25
N LEU A 113 -7.92 13.38 -8.09
CA LEU A 113 -9.34 13.52 -7.74
C LEU A 113 -10.11 12.20 -7.63
N VAL A 114 -9.50 11.04 -7.89
CA VAL A 114 -10.17 9.75 -7.67
C VAL A 114 -9.73 9.18 -6.32
N ARG A 115 -10.11 9.90 -5.26
CA ARG A 115 -10.14 9.38 -3.88
C ARG A 115 -11.50 8.74 -3.56
N SER A 116 -12.24 8.30 -4.57
CA SER A 116 -13.39 7.43 -4.41
C SER A 116 -12.89 6.00 -4.26
N ILE A 117 -12.83 5.51 -3.02
CA ILE A 117 -12.91 4.07 -2.77
C ILE A 117 -14.27 3.64 -3.32
N GLN A 118 -14.29 3.02 -4.50
CA GLN A 118 -15.48 2.37 -4.98
C GLN A 118 -15.77 1.17 -4.09
N VAL A 119 -16.88 1.27 -3.34
CA VAL A 119 -17.45 0.16 -2.58
C VAL A 119 -18.19 -0.71 -3.59
N GLY A 120 -17.49 -1.72 -4.11
CA GLY A 120 -18.07 -2.70 -4.99
C GLY A 120 -17.08 -3.08 -6.08
N ASP A 121 -16.43 -4.22 -5.91
CA ASP A 121 -16.25 -5.17 -7.01
C ASP A 121 -16.06 -6.57 -6.42
N LEU A 122 -17.04 -7.41 -6.73
CA LEU A 122 -17.08 -8.85 -6.57
C LEU A 122 -16.05 -9.49 -7.52
N ALA A 123 -15.28 -10.48 -7.05
CA ALA A 123 -14.90 -11.71 -7.79
C ALA A 123 -13.65 -12.40 -7.19
N GLU A 124 -13.85 -13.66 -6.81
CA GLU A 124 -12.98 -14.84 -7.01
C GLU A 124 -11.43 -14.78 -6.90
N GLU A 125 -10.94 -15.67 -6.03
CA GLU A 125 -9.68 -16.43 -5.97
C GLU A 125 -8.31 -15.73 -6.10
N PRO A 126 -7.39 -15.92 -5.13
CA PRO A 126 -6.01 -15.46 -5.24
C PRO A 126 -5.23 -16.38 -6.18
N ARG A 127 -5.20 -16.07 -7.48
CA ARG A 127 -4.23 -16.71 -8.39
C ARG A 127 -2.81 -16.34 -7.93
N GLU A 128 -2.01 -17.36 -7.64
CA GLU A 128 -0.60 -17.19 -7.27
C GLU A 128 0.13 -16.28 -8.27
N PRO A 129 0.93 -15.30 -7.80
CA PRO A 129 1.67 -14.45 -8.73
C PRO A 129 2.75 -15.26 -9.43
N LEU A 130 2.64 -15.40 -10.76
CA LEU A 130 3.65 -15.98 -11.63
C LEU A 130 5.01 -15.27 -11.40
N LYS A 131 5.98 -16.00 -10.84
CA LYS A 131 7.36 -15.53 -10.64
C LYS A 131 8.10 -15.47 -11.97
N ILE A 132 8.00 -14.36 -12.69
CA ILE A 132 8.81 -14.11 -13.88
C ILE A 132 10.22 -13.69 -13.45
N LYS A 133 11.19 -14.61 -13.48
CA LYS A 133 12.61 -14.25 -13.42
C LYS A 133 13.04 -13.74 -14.80
N ILE A 134 13.02 -12.42 -14.99
CA ILE A 134 13.65 -11.83 -16.17
C ILE A 134 15.17 -11.88 -15.97
N SER A 135 15.83 -12.85 -16.58
CA SER A 135 17.30 -12.85 -16.67
C SER A 135 17.73 -11.69 -17.57
N LEU A 136 18.39 -10.68 -17.01
CA LEU A 136 18.91 -9.49 -17.71
C LEU A 136 20.06 -9.80 -18.72
N SER A 137 20.27 -11.06 -19.11
CA SER A 137 21.37 -11.47 -19.98
C SER A 137 21.15 -11.21 -21.48
N LYS A 138 19.97 -10.78 -21.93
CA LYS A 138 19.68 -10.57 -23.37
C LYS A 138 19.75 -9.12 -23.86
N ILE A 139 20.06 -8.14 -23.00
CA ILE A 139 20.06 -6.72 -23.39
C ILE A 139 21.35 -6.32 -24.15
N ASN A 140 22.43 -7.10 -24.06
CA ASN A 140 23.72 -6.72 -24.64
C ASN A 140 23.88 -7.03 -26.14
N ALA A 141 22.97 -7.80 -26.76
CA ALA A 141 23.08 -8.19 -28.17
C ALA A 141 22.73 -7.06 -29.16
N THR A 142 21.83 -6.15 -28.79
CA THR A 142 21.37 -5.06 -29.68
C THR A 142 22.34 -3.86 -29.70
N ALA A 143 23.16 -3.69 -28.66
CA ALA A 143 24.16 -2.63 -28.59
C ALA A 143 25.37 -2.85 -29.53
N VAL A 144 25.71 -4.11 -29.85
CA VAL A 144 26.84 -4.46 -30.73
C VAL A 144 26.52 -4.16 -32.20
N LEU A 145 25.29 -4.40 -32.64
CA LEU A 145 24.83 -4.12 -34.01
C LEU A 145 24.77 -2.61 -34.32
N ALA A 146 24.51 -1.75 -33.33
CA ALA A 146 24.47 -0.30 -33.51
C ALA A 146 25.87 0.32 -33.71
N LYS A 147 26.93 -0.26 -33.11
CA LYS A 147 28.31 0.21 -33.29
C LYS A 147 28.85 -0.08 -34.69
N HIS A 148 28.51 -1.22 -35.29
CA HIS A 148 28.94 -1.57 -36.65
C HIS A 148 28.30 -0.69 -37.74
N LYS A 149 27.03 -0.29 -37.59
CA LYS A 149 26.38 0.63 -38.56
C LYS A 149 26.97 2.04 -38.54
N LYS A 150 27.42 2.55 -37.38
CA LYS A 150 28.08 3.88 -37.28
C LYS A 150 29.50 3.90 -37.88
N LYS A 151 30.27 2.80 -37.79
CA LYS A 151 31.60 2.70 -38.45
C LYS A 151 31.50 2.72 -39.97
N LYS A 152 30.54 1.98 -40.56
CA LYS A 152 30.35 1.92 -42.03
C LYS A 152 29.93 3.27 -42.63
N LYS A 153 29.12 4.07 -41.91
CA LYS A 153 28.65 5.40 -42.36
C LYS A 153 29.72 6.51 -42.25
N LYS A 154 30.70 6.38 -41.34
CA LYS A 154 31.84 7.33 -41.23
C LYS A 154 32.86 7.15 -42.37
N GLY A 155 33.09 5.93 -42.84
CA GLY A 155 34.03 5.65 -43.94
C GLY A 155 33.59 6.25 -45.28
N THR A 156 32.29 6.19 -45.60
CA THR A 156 31.74 6.74 -46.85
C THR A 156 31.65 8.27 -46.87
N ARG A 157 31.47 8.92 -45.71
CA ARG A 157 31.51 10.39 -45.60
C ARG A 157 32.92 10.97 -45.79
N LYS A 158 33.96 10.33 -45.24
CA LYS A 158 35.37 10.76 -45.45
C LYS A 158 35.80 10.63 -46.91
N LYS A 159 35.37 9.56 -47.61
CA LYS A 159 35.69 9.37 -49.04
C LYS A 159 35.03 10.42 -49.94
N LYS A 160 33.80 10.85 -49.63
CA LYS A 160 33.12 11.95 -50.34
C LYS A 160 33.69 13.35 -50.03
N GLN A 161 34.24 13.58 -48.84
CA GLN A 161 34.90 14.84 -48.51
C GLN A 161 36.28 14.99 -49.16
N LYS A 162 37.06 13.90 -49.26
CA LYS A 162 38.37 13.92 -49.93
C LYS A 162 38.27 14.17 -51.43
N LEU A 163 37.31 13.54 -52.12
CA LEU A 163 37.02 13.82 -53.53
C LEU A 163 36.55 15.26 -53.77
N LYS A 164 35.85 15.88 -52.80
CA LYS A 164 35.41 17.28 -52.90
C LYS A 164 36.51 18.31 -52.61
N SER A 165 37.57 17.94 -51.89
CA SER A 165 38.74 18.80 -51.68
C SER A 165 39.74 18.71 -52.83
N GLU A 166 39.90 17.54 -53.45
CA GLU A 166 40.79 17.34 -54.62
C GLU A 166 40.29 18.07 -55.89
N LEU A 167 38.99 18.39 -55.97
CA LEU A 167 38.38 19.15 -57.07
C LEU A 167 38.38 20.68 -56.86
N LYS A 168 38.79 21.19 -55.69
CA LYS A 168 38.72 22.62 -55.33
C LYS A 168 40.07 23.31 -55.17
N SER A 169 41.18 22.60 -55.39
CA SER A 169 42.53 23.19 -55.41
C SER A 169 43.18 23.16 -56.80
N ASN A 170 42.44 22.70 -57.83
CA ASN A 170 42.81 22.76 -59.24
C ASN A 170 42.00 23.84 -60.00
N GLU A 171 41.43 24.80 -59.25
CA GLU A 171 40.91 26.11 -59.68
C GLU A 171 41.63 27.18 -58.84
#